data_AF-A0AAU1V7Y1-F1
#
_entry.id   AF-A0AAU1V7Y1-F1
#
_cell.length_a   1.000
_cell.length_b   1.000
_cell.length_c   1.000
_cell.angle_alpha   90.00
_cell.angle_beta   90.00
_cell.angle_gamma   90.00
#
_symmetry.space_group_name_H-M   'P 1'
#
loop_
_entity.id
_entity.type
_entity.pdbx_description
1 polymer ?
#
loop_
_entity_poly.entity_id
_entity_poly.type
_entity_poly.pdbx_seq_one_letter_code
_entity_poly.pdbx_strand_id
1 'polypeptide(L)'
;MQISAYTLKRAWHQVSAGSDVLDDAMLPPIGTSPDQYEQHVGESHGRLFLVLDDDGTVRGHIGPYREVFVTRDLDQVLYFAAEDAVRRLAEHIAGRSPGCGPVANLVSGQAELLDRINLAWGSRFRNGGMDGTQPSAACGRDPLERLAWIAGSWREQDPYTHLAFFRGESINAEQIALLHGADPAQIAAGTRLADLRSMDGGTFDYWDIVWETCCYGQAGDWAFLMYHETPGFGPDLEALARLGVTEAVHLNATSAKAIYTFDYMRDGHRVDDDWGVLELIWYDRGRAPYFRGGQLDFLNQALRRAELDHPELTSEFELYFHALEDAFDLQLPRQDIQEGTVRAAQWTRRNS
;
A
#
# COMPACT_ATOMS: atom_id res chain seq x y z
N MET A 1 -17.01 29.81 8.25
CA MET A 1 -18.42 29.56 7.83
C MET A 1 -18.69 28.10 8.18
N GLN A 2 -19.78 27.78 8.87
CA GLN A 2 -20.11 26.39 9.22
C GLN A 2 -20.58 25.66 7.95
N ILE A 3 -20.04 24.46 7.70
CA ILE A 3 -20.46 23.64 6.56
C ILE A 3 -21.85 23.07 6.90
N SER A 4 -22.76 23.17 5.93
CA SER A 4 -24.09 22.56 5.94
C SER A 4 -24.38 21.90 4.60
N ALA A 5 -25.39 21.03 4.53
CA ALA A 5 -25.82 20.42 3.27
C ALA A 5 -26.21 21.48 2.23
N TYR A 6 -26.80 22.59 2.66
CA TYR A 6 -27.14 23.71 1.78
C TYR A 6 -25.89 24.40 1.22
N THR A 7 -24.90 24.70 2.08
CA THR A 7 -23.67 25.37 1.63
C THR A 7 -22.85 24.46 0.72
N LEU A 8 -22.81 23.15 0.98
CA LEU A 8 -22.14 22.17 0.10
C LEU A 8 -22.79 22.12 -1.28
N LYS A 9 -24.12 21.96 -1.35
CA LYS A 9 -24.85 21.94 -2.62
C LYS A 9 -24.68 23.22 -3.41
N ARG A 10 -24.75 24.37 -2.74
CA ARG A 10 -24.55 25.67 -3.38
C ARG A 10 -23.13 25.82 -3.92
N ALA A 11 -22.12 25.47 -3.13
CA ALA A 11 -20.73 25.57 -3.55
C ALA A 11 -20.41 24.61 -4.70
N TRP A 12 -20.92 23.38 -4.65
CA TRP A 12 -20.82 22.42 -5.76
C TRP A 12 -21.42 22.98 -7.04
N HIS A 13 -22.65 23.49 -6.99
CA HIS A 13 -23.29 24.09 -8.17
C HIS A 13 -22.47 25.25 -8.76
N GLN A 14 -21.82 26.04 -7.92
CA GLN A 14 -20.96 27.13 -8.40
C GLN A 14 -19.71 26.61 -9.11
N VAL A 15 -19.08 25.56 -8.57
CA VAL A 15 -17.93 24.91 -9.19
C VAL A 15 -18.33 24.20 -10.49
N SER A 16 -19.41 23.42 -10.46
CA SER A 16 -19.85 22.61 -11.60
C SER A 16 -20.32 23.49 -12.77
N ALA A 17 -21.10 24.55 -12.51
CA ALA A 17 -21.55 25.47 -13.56
C ALA A 17 -20.40 26.26 -14.23
N GLY A 18 -19.22 26.29 -13.59
CA GLY A 18 -18.02 26.92 -14.14
C GLY A 18 -17.09 25.94 -14.86
N SER A 19 -17.43 24.65 -14.95
CA SER A 19 -16.53 23.62 -15.46
C SER A 19 -17.22 22.64 -16.40
N ASP A 20 -16.74 22.60 -17.64
CA ASP A 20 -17.17 21.63 -18.65
C ASP A 20 -16.83 20.16 -18.30
N VAL A 21 -15.97 19.95 -17.30
CA VAL A 21 -15.61 18.63 -16.78
C VAL A 21 -16.67 18.10 -15.81
N LEU A 22 -17.32 18.99 -15.05
CA LEU A 22 -18.26 18.64 -13.98
C LEU A 22 -19.73 18.92 -14.35
N ASP A 23 -20.03 19.32 -15.58
CA ASP A 23 -21.38 19.70 -16.03
C ASP A 23 -22.44 18.64 -15.71
N ASP A 24 -22.13 17.35 -15.92
CA ASP A 24 -23.01 16.22 -15.62
C ASP A 24 -22.71 15.54 -14.27
N ALA A 25 -21.73 16.06 -13.52
CA ALA A 25 -21.29 15.47 -12.26
C ALA A 25 -22.20 15.89 -11.10
N MET A 26 -22.86 14.90 -10.50
CA MET A 26 -23.64 15.10 -9.28
C MET A 26 -22.72 15.16 -8.07
N LEU A 27 -23.02 16.07 -7.13
CA LEU A 27 -22.41 16.06 -5.80
C LEU A 27 -22.64 14.68 -5.16
N PRO A 28 -21.63 14.10 -4.47
CA PRO A 28 -21.82 12.92 -3.65
C PRO A 28 -23.03 13.04 -2.71
N PRO A 29 -23.80 11.96 -2.50
CA PRO A 29 -24.93 12.01 -1.58
C PRO A 29 -24.48 12.40 -0.17
N ILE A 30 -25.34 13.15 0.53
CA ILE A 30 -25.07 13.67 1.87
C ILE A 30 -26.06 13.03 2.84
N GLY A 31 -25.56 12.47 3.93
CA GLY A 31 -26.34 12.01 5.07
C GLY A 31 -25.81 12.53 6.40
N THR A 32 -26.33 11.92 7.47
CA THR A 32 -26.04 12.26 8.88
C THR A 32 -25.44 11.09 9.66
N SER A 33 -25.36 9.91 9.03
CA SER A 33 -24.71 8.71 9.57
C SER A 33 -24.15 7.87 8.43
N PRO A 34 -23.02 7.16 8.62
CA PRO A 34 -22.48 6.20 7.65
C PRO A 34 -23.48 5.07 7.29
N ASP A 35 -24.38 4.70 8.21
CA ASP A 35 -25.39 3.64 8.01
C ASP A 35 -26.39 3.98 6.88
N GLN A 36 -26.48 5.26 6.52
CA GLN A 36 -27.34 5.72 5.43
C GLN A 36 -26.69 5.49 4.05
N TYR A 37 -25.44 5.02 3.98
CA TYR A 37 -24.72 4.80 2.72
C TYR A 37 -25.53 3.96 1.74
N GLU A 38 -25.98 2.76 2.15
CA GLU A 38 -26.70 1.83 1.27
C GLU A 38 -28.01 2.42 0.74
N GLN A 39 -28.69 3.23 1.56
CA GLN A 39 -29.95 3.89 1.21
C GLN A 39 -29.76 4.96 0.13
N HIS A 40 -28.59 5.63 0.13
CA HIS A 40 -28.32 6.75 -0.77
C HIS A 40 -27.50 6.39 -2.01
N VAL A 41 -26.64 5.38 -1.89
CA VAL A 41 -25.67 5.02 -2.92
C VAL A 41 -26.03 3.69 -3.61
N GLY A 42 -26.84 2.85 -2.94
CA GLY A 42 -27.17 1.49 -3.39
C GLY A 42 -26.02 0.50 -3.19
N GLU A 43 -26.17 -0.71 -3.75
CA GLU A 43 -25.19 -1.81 -3.63
C GLU A 43 -23.90 -1.56 -4.45
N SER A 44 -23.80 -0.47 -5.22
CA SER A 44 -22.59 -0.17 -6.00
C SER A 44 -21.43 0.22 -5.07
N HIS A 45 -20.47 -0.70 -4.95
CA HIS A 45 -19.28 -0.53 -4.12
C HIS A 45 -18.41 0.61 -4.70
N GLY A 46 -17.83 1.44 -3.83
CA GLY A 46 -16.75 2.34 -4.23
C GLY A 46 -17.11 3.80 -4.48
N ARG A 47 -18.34 4.28 -4.23
CA ARG A 47 -18.70 5.71 -4.43
C ARG A 47 -18.50 6.53 -3.16
N LEU A 48 -18.09 7.79 -3.30
CA LEU A 48 -18.00 8.70 -2.16
C LEU A 48 -19.41 9.04 -1.62
N PHE A 49 -19.53 9.02 -0.30
CA PHE A 49 -20.69 9.45 0.48
C PHE A 49 -20.23 10.43 1.56
N LEU A 50 -20.96 11.52 1.78
CA LEU A 50 -20.59 12.55 2.74
C LEU A 50 -21.50 12.45 3.97
N VAL A 51 -20.91 12.28 5.15
CA VAL A 51 -21.60 12.39 6.43
C VAL A 51 -21.30 13.77 7.01
N LEU A 52 -22.35 14.51 7.31
CA LEU A 52 -22.26 15.86 7.87
C LEU A 52 -22.64 15.85 9.35
N ASP A 53 -21.69 16.21 10.20
CA ASP A 53 -21.90 16.35 11.64
C ASP A 53 -22.51 17.74 11.98
N ASP A 54 -23.19 17.83 13.13
CA ASP A 54 -23.87 19.04 13.59
C ASP A 54 -22.93 20.24 13.77
N ASP A 55 -21.64 19.99 14.02
CA ASP A 55 -20.61 21.03 14.18
C ASP A 55 -20.03 21.53 12.85
N GLY A 56 -20.51 21.01 11.72
CA GLY A 56 -20.03 21.32 10.37
C GLY A 56 -18.79 20.53 9.94
N THR A 57 -18.42 19.47 10.67
CA THR A 57 -17.44 18.49 10.21
C THR A 57 -18.03 17.62 9.11
N VAL A 58 -17.26 17.36 8.06
CA VAL A 58 -17.63 16.47 6.98
C VAL A 58 -16.71 15.27 6.97
N ARG A 59 -17.29 14.09 6.99
CA ARG A 59 -16.61 12.80 6.89
C ARG A 59 -16.93 12.17 5.54
N GLY A 60 -15.90 11.77 4.80
CA GLY A 60 -16.05 11.07 3.53
C GLY A 60 -16.02 9.57 3.73
N HIS A 61 -16.98 8.84 3.16
CA HIS A 61 -17.07 7.39 3.28
C HIS A 61 -17.14 6.70 1.91
N ILE A 62 -16.54 5.51 1.82
CA ILE A 62 -16.67 4.59 0.69
C ILE A 62 -17.23 3.26 1.22
N GLY A 63 -18.54 3.10 1.13
CA GLY A 63 -19.25 2.08 1.91
C GLY A 63 -19.43 2.53 3.38
N PRO A 64 -20.24 1.79 4.16
CA PRO A 64 -20.57 2.18 5.53
C PRO A 64 -19.38 2.16 6.49
N TYR A 65 -18.34 1.37 6.21
CA TYR A 65 -17.24 1.10 7.16
C TYR A 65 -15.92 1.80 6.84
N ARG A 66 -15.77 2.41 5.66
CA ARG A 66 -14.49 2.98 5.21
C ARG A 66 -14.57 4.50 5.17
N GLU A 67 -14.24 5.15 6.29
CA GLU A 67 -14.06 6.60 6.35
C GLU A 67 -12.71 6.95 5.72
N VAL A 68 -12.68 7.79 4.67
CA VAL A 68 -11.47 8.10 3.88
C VAL A 68 -10.92 9.49 4.10
N PHE A 69 -11.69 10.40 4.70
CA PHE A 69 -11.20 11.70 5.16
C PHE A 69 -12.16 12.29 6.20
N VAL A 70 -11.66 13.21 7.02
CA VAL A 70 -12.45 14.08 7.89
C VAL A 70 -11.93 15.51 7.77
N THR A 71 -12.81 16.48 7.52
CA THR A 71 -12.40 17.87 7.38
C THR A 71 -13.51 18.86 7.72
N ARG A 72 -13.12 20.09 8.08
CA ARG A 72 -13.99 21.27 8.21
C ARG A 72 -13.71 22.31 7.13
N ASP A 73 -12.84 21.99 6.18
CA ASP A 73 -12.51 22.87 5.05
C ASP A 73 -13.40 22.56 3.85
N LEU A 74 -14.20 23.55 3.46
CA LEU A 74 -15.11 23.44 2.32
C LEU A 74 -14.37 23.19 1.00
N ASP A 75 -13.18 23.78 0.78
CA ASP A 75 -12.41 23.53 -0.45
C ASP A 75 -11.96 22.08 -0.53
N GLN A 76 -11.54 21.50 0.61
CA GLN A 76 -11.13 20.09 0.65
C GLN A 76 -12.30 19.15 0.36
N VAL A 77 -13.49 19.41 0.91
CA VAL A 77 -14.69 18.60 0.62
C VAL A 77 -15.02 18.65 -0.87
N LEU A 78 -14.97 19.85 -1.48
CA LEU A 78 -15.24 20.03 -2.91
C LEU A 78 -14.17 19.35 -3.78
N TYR A 79 -12.90 19.41 -3.36
CA TYR A 79 -11.81 18.72 -4.01
C TYR A 79 -12.02 17.20 -4.01
N PHE A 80 -12.35 16.58 -2.87
CA PHE A 80 -12.58 15.13 -2.81
C PHE A 80 -13.81 14.70 -3.61
N ALA A 81 -14.86 15.52 -3.61
CA ALA A 81 -16.02 15.29 -4.47
C ALA A 81 -15.66 15.37 -5.96
N ALA A 82 -14.82 16.33 -6.35
CA ALA A 82 -14.32 16.46 -7.71
C ALA A 82 -13.36 15.31 -8.10
N GLU A 83 -12.47 14.88 -7.22
CA GLU A 83 -11.56 13.73 -7.43
C GLU A 83 -12.38 12.46 -7.72
N ASP A 84 -13.42 12.18 -6.93
CA ASP A 84 -14.27 11.00 -7.15
C ASP A 84 -15.09 11.09 -8.46
N ALA A 85 -15.57 12.29 -8.84
CA ALA A 85 -16.27 12.50 -10.11
C ALA A 85 -15.33 12.36 -11.32
N VAL A 86 -14.16 12.99 -11.25
CA VAL A 86 -13.14 12.96 -12.31
C VAL A 86 -12.60 11.56 -12.52
N ARG A 87 -12.39 10.78 -11.45
CA ARG A 87 -12.00 9.37 -11.56
C ARG A 87 -12.97 8.58 -12.43
N ARG A 88 -14.27 8.67 -12.15
CA ARG A 88 -15.31 7.95 -12.93
C ARG A 88 -15.37 8.40 -14.37
N LEU A 89 -15.19 9.70 -14.62
CA LEU A 89 -15.14 10.24 -15.97
C LEU A 89 -13.90 9.71 -16.71
N ALA A 90 -12.75 9.70 -16.06
CA ALA A 90 -11.50 9.19 -16.62
C ALA A 90 -11.60 7.68 -16.91
N GLU A 91 -12.17 6.88 -16.01
CA GLU A 91 -12.46 5.44 -16.22
C GLU A 91 -13.36 5.23 -17.45
N HIS A 92 -14.41 6.04 -17.59
CA HIS A 92 -15.34 5.97 -18.73
C HIS A 92 -14.67 6.36 -20.06
N ILE A 93 -13.82 7.38 -20.06
CA ILE A 93 -13.04 7.78 -21.25
C ILE A 93 -12.04 6.69 -21.62
N ALA A 94 -11.31 6.16 -20.64
CA ALA A 94 -10.30 5.13 -20.83
C ALA A 94 -10.90 3.82 -21.34
N GLY A 95 -12.05 3.40 -20.81
CA GLY A 95 -12.78 2.22 -21.28
C GLY A 95 -13.34 2.32 -22.71
N ARG A 96 -13.36 3.52 -23.32
CA ARG A 96 -13.86 3.77 -24.69
C ARG A 96 -12.77 4.11 -25.71
N SER A 97 -11.52 4.28 -25.28
CA SER A 97 -10.42 4.72 -26.14
C SER A 97 -9.75 3.52 -26.85
N PRO A 98 -9.75 3.46 -28.20
CA PRO A 98 -9.07 2.38 -28.92
C PRO A 98 -7.54 2.51 -28.84
N GLY A 99 -6.83 1.41 -28.56
CA GLY A 99 -5.37 1.32 -28.71
C GLY A 99 -4.51 1.86 -27.55
N CYS A 100 -5.13 2.47 -26.54
CA CYS A 100 -4.49 2.78 -25.26
C CYS A 100 -5.17 1.91 -24.21
N GLY A 101 -4.45 1.01 -23.54
CA GLY A 101 -5.03 0.23 -22.44
C GLY A 101 -5.66 1.16 -21.40
N PRO A 102 -6.78 0.78 -20.75
CA PRO A 102 -7.57 1.68 -19.89
C PRO A 102 -6.79 2.23 -18.66
N VAL A 103 -5.62 1.67 -18.37
CA VAL A 103 -4.87 1.91 -17.12
C VAL A 103 -3.75 2.95 -17.29
N ALA A 104 -3.06 2.97 -18.43
CA ALA A 104 -1.80 3.72 -18.59
C ALA A 104 -1.96 5.26 -18.51
N ASN A 105 -3.12 5.78 -18.91
CA ASN A 105 -3.40 7.23 -18.90
C ASN A 105 -4.48 7.63 -17.90
N LEU A 106 -4.95 6.70 -17.05
CA LEU A 106 -6.06 6.97 -16.14
C LEU A 106 -5.68 8.09 -15.15
N VAL A 107 -4.53 7.98 -14.49
CA VAL A 107 -4.12 8.90 -13.42
C VAL A 107 -3.67 10.25 -13.98
N SER A 108 -2.88 10.25 -15.06
CA SER A 108 -2.49 11.47 -15.76
C SER A 108 -3.72 12.21 -16.30
N GLY A 109 -4.71 11.49 -16.86
CA GLY A 109 -5.97 12.07 -17.31
C GLY A 109 -6.79 12.67 -16.17
N GLN A 110 -6.83 12.04 -14.99
CA GLN A 110 -7.46 12.63 -13.80
C GLN A 110 -6.77 13.94 -13.40
N ALA A 111 -5.44 13.96 -13.38
CA ALA A 111 -4.67 15.15 -13.03
C ALA A 111 -4.97 16.33 -13.99
N GLU A 112 -5.02 16.06 -15.30
CA GLU A 112 -5.35 17.06 -16.33
C GLU A 112 -6.79 17.57 -16.21
N LEU A 113 -7.75 16.68 -15.94
CA LEU A 113 -9.15 17.06 -15.72
C LEU A 113 -9.31 17.93 -14.46
N LEU A 114 -8.58 17.60 -13.39
CA LEU A 114 -8.57 18.41 -12.17
C LEU A 114 -7.92 19.78 -12.40
N ASP A 115 -6.85 19.88 -13.19
CA ASP A 115 -6.25 21.18 -13.56
C ASP A 115 -7.23 22.10 -14.27
N ARG A 116 -8.06 21.53 -15.15
CA ARG A 116 -9.09 22.29 -15.89
C ARG A 116 -10.19 22.82 -14.98
N ILE A 117 -10.52 22.09 -13.91
CA ILE A 117 -11.48 22.56 -12.90
C ILE A 117 -10.83 23.62 -12.01
N ASN A 118 -9.66 23.29 -11.45
CA ASN A 118 -8.91 24.14 -10.54
C ASN A 118 -7.43 23.67 -10.49
N LEU A 119 -6.51 24.54 -10.93
CA LEU A 119 -5.06 24.24 -10.93
C LEU A 119 -4.51 23.81 -9.56
N ALA A 120 -5.05 24.35 -8.46
CA ALA A 120 -4.64 23.94 -7.12
C ALA A 120 -5.05 22.49 -6.81
N TRP A 121 -6.20 22.05 -7.32
CA TRP A 121 -6.69 20.69 -7.17
C TRP A 121 -5.88 19.70 -8.00
N GLY A 122 -5.53 20.04 -9.24
CA GLY A 122 -4.63 19.20 -10.05
C GLY A 122 -3.23 19.10 -9.46
N SER A 123 -2.69 20.19 -8.89
CA SER A 123 -1.45 20.15 -8.12
C SER A 123 -1.56 19.27 -6.86
N ARG A 124 -2.63 19.41 -6.08
CA ARG A 124 -2.88 18.57 -4.88
C ARG A 124 -2.95 17.10 -5.26
N PHE A 125 -3.67 16.78 -6.34
CA PHE A 125 -3.79 15.42 -6.85
C PHE A 125 -2.43 14.84 -7.25
N ARG A 126 -1.59 15.57 -7.99
CA ARG A 126 -0.25 15.09 -8.37
C ARG A 126 0.70 14.87 -7.20
N ASN A 127 0.51 15.62 -6.12
CA ASN A 127 1.31 15.46 -4.90
C ASN A 127 0.82 14.26 -4.07
N GLY A 128 -0.44 13.85 -4.21
CA GLY A 128 -0.99 12.67 -3.57
C GLY A 128 -1.28 12.79 -2.08
N GLY A 129 -1.04 13.96 -1.47
CA GLY A 129 -1.22 14.21 -0.04
C GLY A 129 -1.88 15.55 0.27
N MET A 130 -2.33 15.71 1.52
CA MET A 130 -3.15 16.86 1.94
C MET A 130 -2.35 18.10 2.34
N ASP A 131 -1.10 17.93 2.77
CA ASP A 131 -0.40 18.95 3.57
C ASP A 131 0.47 19.93 2.78
N GLY A 132 0.33 20.00 1.46
CA GLY A 132 1.18 20.88 0.64
C GLY A 132 2.68 20.57 0.79
N THR A 133 3.01 19.41 1.36
CA THR A 133 4.35 18.84 1.43
C THR A 133 4.90 18.82 0.01
N GLN A 134 6.15 19.26 -0.16
CA GLN A 134 6.74 19.29 -1.48
C GLN A 134 6.69 17.87 -2.07
N PRO A 135 6.23 17.72 -3.33
CA PRO A 135 6.22 16.42 -3.97
C PRO A 135 7.63 15.83 -3.93
N SER A 136 7.72 14.54 -3.60
CA SER A 136 8.93 13.78 -3.86
C SER A 136 9.34 13.99 -5.32
N ALA A 137 10.63 14.22 -5.55
CA ALA A 137 11.15 14.37 -6.91
C ALA A 137 10.77 13.15 -7.76
N ALA A 138 10.57 13.37 -9.06
CA ALA A 138 10.22 12.28 -9.96
C ALA A 138 11.21 11.12 -9.83
N CYS A 139 10.70 9.91 -9.66
CA CYS A 139 11.55 8.72 -9.56
C CYS A 139 12.08 8.41 -10.95
N GLY A 140 13.39 8.63 -11.18
CA GLY A 140 14.05 8.33 -12.44
C GLY A 140 14.66 6.92 -12.51
N ARG A 141 14.35 6.07 -11.52
CA ARG A 141 14.91 4.73 -11.38
C ARG A 141 14.06 3.70 -12.11
N ASP A 142 14.64 2.55 -12.43
CA ASP A 142 13.84 1.42 -12.92
C ASP A 142 12.98 0.90 -11.75
N PRO A 143 11.65 0.93 -11.87
CA PRO A 143 10.77 0.51 -10.78
C PRO A 143 10.91 -0.97 -10.41
N LEU A 144 11.47 -1.81 -11.29
CA LEU A 144 11.64 -3.25 -11.06
C LEU A 144 13.08 -3.61 -10.65
N GLU A 145 13.88 -2.65 -10.21
CA GLU A 145 15.26 -2.92 -9.79
C GLU A 145 15.35 -3.53 -8.38
N ARG A 146 14.44 -3.17 -7.46
CA ARG A 146 14.64 -3.36 -6.00
C ARG A 146 13.80 -4.47 -5.35
N LEU A 147 12.56 -4.21 -4.98
CA LEU A 147 11.59 -5.10 -4.32
C LEU A 147 10.42 -5.45 -5.27
N ALA A 148 9.93 -4.51 -6.09
CA ALA A 148 8.73 -4.61 -6.90
C ALA A 148 8.81 -5.67 -7.98
N TRP A 149 10.02 -6.05 -8.41
CA TRP A 149 10.22 -7.21 -9.28
C TRP A 149 9.63 -8.49 -8.69
N ILE A 150 9.53 -8.59 -7.36
CA ILE A 150 9.00 -9.77 -6.69
C ILE A 150 7.49 -9.88 -6.90
N ALA A 151 6.77 -8.78 -7.10
CA ALA A 151 5.30 -8.78 -7.13
C ALA A 151 4.73 -9.73 -8.20
N GLY A 152 5.42 -9.87 -9.34
CA GLY A 152 5.05 -10.80 -10.41
C GLY A 152 5.12 -12.27 -9.98
N SER A 153 6.18 -12.68 -9.27
CA SER A 153 6.34 -14.06 -8.77
C SER A 153 5.59 -14.31 -7.46
N TRP A 154 5.44 -13.27 -6.64
CA TRP A 154 4.83 -13.35 -5.32
C TRP A 154 3.34 -13.71 -5.39
N ARG A 155 2.72 -13.48 -6.55
CA ARG A 155 1.39 -14.00 -6.87
C ARG A 155 1.28 -15.50 -6.90
N GLU A 156 2.35 -16.16 -7.29
CA GLU A 156 2.49 -17.61 -7.22
C GLU A 156 3.13 -18.05 -5.90
N GLN A 157 3.13 -17.15 -4.89
CA GLN A 157 3.73 -17.36 -3.57
C GLN A 157 5.26 -17.54 -3.58
N ASP A 158 5.94 -17.11 -4.64
CA ASP A 158 7.39 -17.27 -4.82
C ASP A 158 8.13 -15.94 -4.62
N PRO A 159 9.30 -15.92 -3.93
CA PRO A 159 10.01 -17.05 -3.33
C PRO A 159 9.50 -17.48 -1.95
N TYR A 160 8.75 -16.62 -1.26
CA TYR A 160 8.25 -16.85 0.09
C TYR A 160 6.97 -16.07 0.32
N THR A 161 6.04 -16.56 1.14
CA THR A 161 4.76 -15.87 1.39
C THR A 161 4.84 -14.74 2.41
N HIS A 162 5.94 -14.59 3.13
CA HIS A 162 6.18 -13.48 4.04
C HIS A 162 7.47 -12.76 3.67
N LEU A 163 7.41 -11.43 3.64
CA LEU A 163 8.55 -10.53 3.56
C LEU A 163 8.46 -9.59 4.76
N ALA A 164 9.39 -9.71 5.70
CA ALA A 164 9.47 -8.86 6.88
C ALA A 164 10.76 -8.04 6.83
N PHE A 165 10.64 -6.74 7.09
CA PHE A 165 11.75 -5.79 7.12
C PHE A 165 11.78 -5.13 8.49
N PHE A 166 12.97 -5.01 9.08
CA PHE A 166 13.19 -4.43 10.40
C PHE A 166 14.26 -3.34 10.32
N ARG A 167 13.99 -2.19 10.92
CA ARG A 167 14.93 -1.06 11.04
C ARG A 167 15.04 -0.65 12.50
N GLY A 168 16.22 -0.17 12.89
CA GLY A 168 16.48 0.22 14.26
C GLY A 168 17.95 0.48 14.56
N GLU A 169 18.26 0.72 15.83
CA GLU A 169 19.62 0.96 16.29
C GLU A 169 20.42 -0.36 16.31
N SER A 170 21.56 -0.40 15.61
CA SER A 170 22.45 -1.57 15.54
C SER A 170 21.75 -2.86 15.09
N ILE A 171 20.77 -2.75 14.19
CA ILE A 171 20.00 -3.89 13.70
C ILE A 171 20.90 -4.96 13.06
N ASN A 172 20.61 -6.23 13.33
CA ASN A 172 21.36 -7.36 12.79
C ASN A 172 20.41 -8.47 12.32
N ALA A 173 20.44 -8.77 11.02
CA ALA A 173 19.62 -9.80 10.41
C ALA A 173 19.81 -11.21 11.00
N GLU A 174 21.01 -11.58 11.43
CA GLU A 174 21.27 -12.88 12.09
C GLU A 174 20.57 -12.95 13.44
N GLN A 175 20.61 -11.87 14.24
CA GLN A 175 19.93 -11.83 15.54
C GLN A 175 18.42 -11.86 15.37
N ILE A 176 17.89 -11.18 14.36
CA ILE A 176 16.47 -11.25 13.99
C ILE A 176 16.11 -12.69 13.59
N ALA A 177 16.85 -13.31 12.67
CA ALA A 177 16.57 -14.69 12.26
C ALA A 177 16.60 -15.67 13.45
N LEU A 178 17.61 -15.56 14.34
CA LEU A 178 17.70 -16.35 15.57
C LEU A 178 16.52 -16.13 16.50
N LEU A 179 16.10 -14.87 16.68
CA LEU A 179 14.94 -14.52 17.50
C LEU A 179 13.64 -15.13 16.93
N HIS A 180 13.54 -15.23 15.60
CA HIS A 180 12.45 -15.91 14.89
C HIS A 180 12.57 -17.45 14.91
N GLY A 181 13.68 -18.00 15.42
CA GLY A 181 13.87 -19.45 15.62
C GLY A 181 14.75 -20.15 14.58
N ALA A 182 15.51 -19.42 13.77
CA ALA A 182 16.48 -19.99 12.84
C ALA A 182 17.55 -20.84 13.56
N ASP A 183 18.00 -21.94 12.94
CA ASP A 183 19.03 -22.84 13.48
C ASP A 183 20.37 -22.10 13.73
N PRO A 184 20.82 -21.98 14.99
CA PRO A 184 22.06 -21.27 15.32
C PRO A 184 23.31 -21.85 14.65
N ALA A 185 23.36 -23.15 14.38
CA ALA A 185 24.50 -23.78 13.73
C ALA A 185 24.60 -23.35 12.26
N GLN A 186 23.46 -23.23 11.57
CA GLN A 186 23.39 -22.79 10.18
C GLN A 186 23.67 -21.29 10.05
N ILE A 187 23.16 -20.48 10.99
CA ILE A 187 23.51 -19.06 11.10
C ILE A 187 25.03 -18.91 11.27
N ALA A 188 25.65 -19.61 12.23
CA ALA A 188 27.09 -19.55 12.48
C ALA A 188 27.95 -20.05 11.32
N ALA A 189 27.46 -21.05 10.56
CA ALA A 189 28.12 -21.54 9.36
C ALA A 189 27.97 -20.59 8.16
N GLY A 190 27.06 -19.63 8.22
CA GLY A 190 26.70 -18.79 7.09
C GLY A 190 26.06 -19.59 5.96
N THR A 191 25.17 -20.52 6.29
CA THR A 191 24.48 -21.34 5.29
C THR A 191 23.75 -20.48 4.25
N ARG A 192 23.79 -20.91 2.98
CA ARG A 192 23.11 -20.26 1.86
C ARG A 192 21.90 -21.06 1.42
N LEU A 193 20.94 -20.41 0.75
CA LEU A 193 19.75 -21.09 0.24
C LEU A 193 20.08 -22.25 -0.70
N ALA A 194 21.11 -22.10 -1.55
CA ALA A 194 21.58 -23.16 -2.44
C ALA A 194 22.15 -24.37 -1.68
N ASP A 195 22.78 -24.16 -0.52
CA ASP A 195 23.30 -25.24 0.31
C ASP A 195 22.13 -26.09 0.85
N LEU A 196 21.06 -25.44 1.33
CA LEU A 196 19.85 -26.11 1.81
C LEU A 196 19.14 -26.88 0.70
N ARG A 197 19.03 -26.29 -0.50
CA ARG A 197 18.48 -26.96 -1.70
C ARG A 197 19.30 -28.17 -2.15
N SER A 198 20.60 -28.19 -1.87
CA SER A 198 21.50 -29.29 -2.28
C SER A 198 21.55 -30.47 -1.30
N MET A 199 21.02 -30.31 -0.08
CA MET A 199 20.92 -31.40 0.90
C MET A 199 19.81 -32.42 0.57
N ASP A 200 19.03 -32.18 -0.49
CA ASP A 200 18.02 -33.08 -1.03
C ASP A 200 18.66 -34.34 -1.64
N GLY A 201 18.99 -35.29 -0.76
CA GLY A 201 19.16 -36.69 -1.10
C GLY A 201 17.83 -37.35 -1.49
N GLY A 202 17.14 -36.83 -2.51
CA GLY A 202 16.07 -37.50 -3.27
C GLY A 202 14.86 -38.05 -2.50
N THR A 203 14.56 -37.57 -1.28
CA THR A 203 13.43 -38.09 -0.47
C THR A 203 12.44 -37.06 0.04
N PHE A 204 12.77 -35.76 0.03
CA PHE A 204 11.84 -34.67 0.29
C PHE A 204 11.55 -33.91 -1.02
N ASP A 205 10.31 -33.48 -1.23
CA ASP A 205 10.00 -32.59 -2.34
C ASP A 205 10.62 -31.23 -2.02
N TYR A 206 11.28 -30.61 -3.01
CA TYR A 206 11.88 -29.25 -2.94
C TYR A 206 11.01 -28.23 -2.18
N TRP A 207 9.68 -28.38 -2.28
CA TRP A 207 8.71 -27.58 -1.55
C TRP A 207 8.87 -27.69 -0.04
N ASP A 208 9.00 -28.88 0.54
CA ASP A 208 9.04 -29.09 2.00
C ASP A 208 10.20 -28.34 2.68
N ILE A 209 11.36 -28.22 2.01
CA ILE A 209 12.51 -27.46 2.52
C ILE A 209 12.26 -25.95 2.48
N VAL A 210 11.70 -25.42 1.39
CA VAL A 210 11.42 -23.97 1.31
C VAL A 210 10.36 -23.58 2.35
N TRP A 211 9.39 -24.44 2.62
CA TRP A 211 8.40 -24.22 3.68
C TRP A 211 9.00 -24.22 5.10
N GLU A 212 10.05 -25.00 5.35
CA GLU A 212 10.73 -25.10 6.65
C GLU A 212 11.97 -24.20 6.82
N THR A 213 12.18 -23.24 5.91
CA THR A 213 13.36 -22.36 5.94
C THR A 213 13.00 -20.89 5.92
N CYS A 214 14.00 -20.08 6.27
CA CYS A 214 13.99 -18.64 6.06
C CYS A 214 15.23 -18.20 5.29
N CYS A 215 15.06 -17.14 4.51
CA CYS A 215 16.16 -16.34 3.99
C CYS A 215 16.25 -15.02 4.76
N TYR A 216 17.45 -14.57 5.07
CA TYR A 216 17.67 -13.34 5.82
C TYR A 216 18.87 -12.56 5.31
N GLY A 217 18.93 -11.28 5.62
CA GLY A 217 20.06 -10.44 5.26
C GLY A 217 19.84 -8.98 5.58
N GLN A 218 20.81 -8.15 5.21
CA GLN A 218 20.74 -6.70 5.37
C GLN A 218 20.70 -6.05 3.98
N ALA A 219 19.77 -5.13 3.75
CA ALA A 219 19.67 -4.32 2.54
C ALA A 219 19.38 -2.86 2.93
N GLY A 220 20.35 -1.98 2.67
CA GLY A 220 20.32 -0.62 3.21
C GLY A 220 20.24 -0.63 4.75
N ASP A 221 19.36 0.21 5.30
CA ASP A 221 19.13 0.32 6.75
C ASP A 221 18.21 -0.79 7.29
N TRP A 222 17.72 -1.69 6.43
CA TRP A 222 16.77 -2.71 6.79
C TRP A 222 17.42 -4.10 6.88
N ALA A 223 17.18 -4.80 7.99
CA ALA A 223 17.32 -6.25 8.05
C ALA A 223 16.04 -6.86 7.46
N PHE A 224 16.17 -7.84 6.57
CA PHE A 224 15.02 -8.55 5.99
C PHE A 224 15.00 -10.02 6.41
N LEU A 225 13.80 -10.57 6.44
CA LEU A 225 13.52 -11.98 6.66
C LEU A 225 12.40 -12.40 5.70
N MET A 226 12.62 -13.49 4.97
CA MET A 226 11.64 -14.08 4.04
C MET A 226 11.38 -15.53 4.44
N TYR A 227 10.11 -15.92 4.52
CA TYR A 227 9.72 -17.27 4.94
C TYR A 227 8.29 -17.61 4.51
N HIS A 228 7.91 -18.88 4.57
CA HIS A 228 6.54 -19.29 4.35
C HIS A 228 5.74 -19.48 5.64
N GLU A 229 6.25 -20.33 6.53
CA GLU A 229 5.72 -20.51 7.87
C GLU A 229 6.85 -20.29 8.87
N THR A 230 6.50 -19.89 10.10
CA THR A 230 7.45 -19.90 11.23
C THR A 230 6.99 -20.97 12.23
N PRO A 231 7.89 -21.57 13.03
CA PRO A 231 7.56 -22.66 13.95
C PRO A 231 6.70 -22.24 15.16
N GLY A 232 6.02 -21.09 15.12
CA GLY A 232 5.15 -20.60 16.17
C GLY A 232 4.55 -19.21 15.87
N PHE A 233 4.06 -18.54 16.91
CA PHE A 233 3.84 -17.11 16.85
C PHE A 233 5.22 -16.46 16.90
N GLY A 234 5.57 -15.66 15.89
CA GLY A 234 6.85 -14.94 15.82
C GLY A 234 7.15 -14.12 17.09
N PRO A 235 8.33 -13.51 17.19
CA PRO A 235 8.71 -12.79 18.40
C PRO A 235 7.71 -11.69 18.74
N ASP A 236 7.48 -11.50 20.04
CA ASP A 236 6.71 -10.36 20.52
C ASP A 236 7.45 -9.04 20.29
N LEU A 237 6.70 -7.94 20.36
CA LEU A 237 7.22 -6.60 20.11
C LEU A 237 8.29 -6.20 21.13
N GLU A 238 8.21 -6.70 22.36
CA GLU A 238 9.20 -6.43 23.41
C GLU A 238 10.55 -7.10 23.10
N ALA A 239 10.53 -8.32 22.54
CA ALA A 239 11.74 -9.00 22.10
C ALA A 239 12.38 -8.31 20.89
N LEU A 240 11.59 -7.84 19.92
CA LEU A 240 12.09 -7.04 18.80
C LEU A 240 12.69 -5.71 19.28
N ALA A 241 12.02 -4.99 20.18
CA ALA A 241 12.53 -3.75 20.76
C ALA A 241 13.85 -3.95 21.51
N ARG A 242 14.04 -5.11 22.19
CA ARG A 242 15.32 -5.47 22.83
C ARG A 242 16.47 -5.68 21.84
N LEU A 243 16.17 -5.99 20.58
CA LEU A 243 17.15 -6.00 19.48
C LEU A 243 17.34 -4.63 18.83
N GLY A 244 16.79 -3.57 19.40
CA GLY A 244 16.89 -2.21 18.88
C GLY A 244 15.93 -1.90 17.74
N VAL A 245 14.99 -2.80 17.40
CA VAL A 245 13.99 -2.57 16.35
C VAL A 245 13.06 -1.43 16.75
N THR A 246 13.03 -0.38 15.93
CA THR A 246 12.08 0.73 16.06
C THR A 246 11.01 0.68 15.00
N GLU A 247 11.26 0.06 13.85
CA GLU A 247 10.29 -0.03 12.77
C GLU A 247 10.27 -1.43 12.15
N ALA A 248 9.08 -1.90 11.79
CA ALA A 248 8.92 -3.15 11.08
C ALA A 248 7.84 -3.03 9.99
N VAL A 249 8.18 -3.45 8.77
CA VAL A 249 7.23 -3.57 7.65
C VAL A 249 7.02 -5.05 7.36
N HIS A 250 5.78 -5.50 7.38
CA HIS A 250 5.41 -6.88 7.15
C HIS A 250 4.49 -6.97 5.94
N LEU A 251 4.94 -7.70 4.93
CA LEU A 251 4.17 -8.06 3.75
C LEU A 251 3.88 -9.56 3.81
N ASN A 252 2.63 -9.96 3.59
CA ASN A 252 2.29 -11.37 3.41
C ASN A 252 1.45 -11.63 2.14
N ALA A 253 1.50 -12.86 1.65
CA ALA A 253 0.75 -13.36 0.50
C ALA A 253 -0.03 -14.62 0.88
N THR A 254 -1.35 -14.61 0.72
CA THR A 254 -2.24 -15.73 1.03
C THR A 254 -2.83 -16.35 -0.25
N SER A 255 -2.36 -17.55 -0.64
CA SER A 255 -2.75 -18.23 -1.89
C SER A 255 -4.23 -18.47 -2.03
N ALA A 256 -4.89 -18.89 -0.94
CA ALA A 256 -6.30 -19.29 -0.99
C ALA A 256 -7.24 -18.16 -1.45
N LYS A 257 -6.79 -16.89 -1.38
CA LYS A 257 -7.60 -15.72 -1.71
C LYS A 257 -6.90 -14.72 -2.64
N ALA A 258 -5.66 -15.00 -3.04
CA ALA A 258 -4.77 -14.01 -3.68
C ALA A 258 -4.72 -12.67 -2.92
N ILE A 259 -4.85 -12.73 -1.59
CA ILE A 259 -4.81 -11.56 -0.71
C ILE A 259 -3.38 -11.35 -0.28
N TYR A 260 -2.89 -10.14 -0.47
CA TYR A 260 -1.65 -9.70 0.14
C TYR A 260 -1.97 -8.71 1.21
N THR A 261 -1.22 -8.72 2.29
CA THR A 261 -1.38 -7.72 3.31
C THR A 261 -0.15 -6.88 3.55
N PHE A 262 -0.38 -5.64 3.93
CA PHE A 262 0.64 -4.74 4.46
C PHE A 262 0.33 -4.43 5.92
N ASP A 263 1.35 -4.56 6.76
CA ASP A 263 1.34 -4.13 8.14
C ASP A 263 2.62 -3.36 8.48
N TYR A 264 2.46 -2.29 9.25
CA TYR A 264 3.55 -1.38 9.57
C TYR A 264 3.54 -1.01 11.04
N MET A 265 4.69 -1.20 11.68
CA MET A 265 4.93 -0.92 13.09
C MET A 265 6.01 0.15 13.21
N ARG A 266 5.80 1.10 14.12
CA ARG A 266 6.80 2.09 14.53
C ARG A 266 6.74 2.26 16.05
N ASP A 267 7.91 2.24 16.67
CA ASP A 267 8.15 2.38 18.11
C ASP A 267 7.34 1.41 18.99
N GLY A 268 7.10 0.20 18.49
CA GLY A 268 6.32 -0.83 19.20
C GLY A 268 4.80 -0.67 19.07
N HIS A 269 4.33 0.29 18.26
CA HIS A 269 2.93 0.51 17.98
C HIS A 269 2.65 0.29 16.50
N ARG A 270 1.43 -0.16 16.22
CA ARG A 270 0.94 -0.25 14.87
C ARG A 270 0.66 1.15 14.33
N VAL A 271 1.16 1.43 13.13
CA VAL A 271 0.82 2.64 12.39
C VAL A 271 -0.32 2.27 11.45
N ASP A 272 -1.55 2.46 11.94
CA ASP A 272 -2.76 2.31 11.13
C ASP A 272 -3.67 3.54 11.30
N ASP A 273 -4.57 3.71 10.33
CA ASP A 273 -5.62 4.73 10.35
C ASP A 273 -6.94 4.10 10.82
N ASP A 274 -6.90 3.24 11.86
CA ASP A 274 -8.03 2.46 12.41
C ASP A 274 -8.67 1.42 11.45
N TRP A 275 -8.01 1.10 10.33
CA TRP A 275 -8.53 0.14 9.35
C TRP A 275 -7.95 -1.27 9.52
N GLY A 276 -7.01 -1.43 10.47
CA GLY A 276 -6.29 -2.66 10.65
C GLY A 276 -5.36 -2.98 9.47
N VAL A 277 -5.28 -4.26 9.11
CA VAL A 277 -4.38 -4.76 8.05
C VAL A 277 -4.93 -4.37 6.69
N LEU A 278 -4.13 -3.68 5.86
CA LEU A 278 -4.54 -3.39 4.49
C LEU A 278 -4.39 -4.64 3.63
N GLU A 279 -5.50 -5.13 3.08
CA GLU A 279 -5.45 -6.10 1.99
C GLU A 279 -5.21 -5.36 0.66
N LEU A 280 -4.07 -5.62 0.02
CA LEU A 280 -3.61 -4.93 -1.19
C LEU A 280 -4.51 -5.19 -2.41
N ILE A 281 -5.37 -6.21 -2.36
CA ILE A 281 -6.39 -6.47 -3.39
C ILE A 281 -7.43 -5.33 -3.49
N TRP A 282 -7.53 -4.48 -2.47
CA TRP A 282 -8.40 -3.30 -2.48
C TRP A 282 -7.69 -2.05 -3.01
N TYR A 283 -6.41 -2.15 -3.38
CA TYR A 283 -5.73 -1.06 -4.03
C TYR A 283 -6.33 -0.82 -5.42
N ASP A 284 -6.81 0.39 -5.63
CA ASP A 284 -7.50 0.83 -6.84
C ASP A 284 -6.75 2.05 -7.39
N ARG A 285 -6.15 1.90 -8.57
CA ARG A 285 -5.32 2.93 -9.19
C ARG A 285 -6.12 4.21 -9.39
N GLY A 286 -5.53 5.35 -9.09
CA GLY A 286 -6.20 6.64 -9.15
C GLY A 286 -6.86 7.04 -7.84
N ARG A 287 -6.99 6.15 -6.87
CA ARG A 287 -7.61 6.41 -5.57
C ARG A 287 -6.62 6.16 -4.43
N ALA A 288 -6.65 7.01 -3.41
CA ALA A 288 -5.90 6.73 -2.20
C ALA A 288 -6.42 5.50 -1.47
N PRO A 289 -5.54 4.53 -1.15
CA PRO A 289 -5.92 3.43 -0.29
C PRO A 289 -6.05 3.85 1.18
N TYR A 290 -5.29 4.83 1.66
CA TYR A 290 -5.23 5.23 3.07
C TYR A 290 -6.04 6.48 3.42
N PHE A 291 -6.32 6.67 4.70
CA PHE A 291 -7.02 7.84 5.20
C PHE A 291 -6.25 9.12 4.86
N ARG A 292 -6.94 10.10 4.28
CA ARG A 292 -6.32 11.36 3.84
C ARG A 292 -6.00 12.23 5.04
N GLY A 293 -4.72 12.58 5.21
CA GLY A 293 -4.21 13.29 6.38
C GLY A 293 -3.99 12.40 7.62
N GLY A 294 -4.03 11.07 7.44
CA GLY A 294 -3.72 10.09 8.47
C GLY A 294 -2.23 9.80 8.61
N GLN A 295 -1.88 8.83 9.46
CA GLN A 295 -0.50 8.43 9.69
C GLN A 295 0.13 7.76 8.46
N LEU A 296 -0.68 7.15 7.59
CA LEU A 296 -0.24 6.51 6.35
C LEU A 296 -0.40 7.39 5.10
N ASP A 297 -0.73 8.68 5.23
CA ASP A 297 -0.91 9.57 4.06
C ASP A 297 0.38 9.77 3.25
N PHE A 298 1.55 9.56 3.86
CA PHE A 298 2.82 9.54 3.13
C PHE A 298 2.87 8.41 2.07
N LEU A 299 2.17 7.29 2.31
CA LEU A 299 2.04 6.22 1.32
C LEU A 299 1.09 6.60 0.19
N ASN A 300 0.03 7.37 0.48
CA ASN A 300 -0.83 7.92 -0.59
C ASN A 300 -0.01 8.81 -1.54
N GLN A 301 0.94 9.59 -1.00
CA GLN A 301 1.86 10.41 -1.78
C GLN A 301 2.78 9.56 -2.64
N ALA A 302 3.46 8.57 -2.04
CA ALA A 302 4.36 7.67 -2.75
C ALA A 302 3.63 6.90 -3.87
N LEU A 303 2.44 6.38 -3.59
CA LEU A 303 1.60 5.68 -4.57
C LEU A 303 1.23 6.59 -5.74
N ARG A 304 0.77 7.81 -5.44
CA ARG A 304 0.42 8.76 -6.48
C ARG A 304 1.61 9.13 -7.36
N ARG A 305 2.80 9.26 -6.78
CA ARG A 305 4.04 9.49 -7.55
C ARG A 305 4.35 8.29 -8.44
N ALA A 306 4.32 7.08 -7.91
CA ALA A 306 4.51 5.86 -8.68
C ALA A 306 3.52 5.74 -9.86
N GLU A 307 2.24 6.07 -9.65
CA GLU A 307 1.22 6.08 -10.70
C GLU A 307 1.48 7.07 -11.84
N LEU A 308 2.11 8.21 -11.54
CA LEU A 308 2.39 9.26 -12.52
C LEU A 308 3.73 9.07 -13.20
N ASP A 309 4.74 8.59 -12.47
CA ASP A 309 6.11 8.46 -12.95
C ASP A 309 6.34 7.14 -13.69
N HIS A 310 5.58 6.10 -13.34
CA HIS A 310 5.70 4.76 -13.93
C HIS A 310 4.39 4.25 -14.56
N PRO A 311 3.82 4.96 -15.57
CA PRO A 311 2.60 4.55 -16.25
C PRO A 311 2.76 3.20 -17.00
N GLU A 312 4.00 2.76 -17.26
CA GLU A 312 4.33 1.46 -17.83
C GLU A 312 4.04 0.28 -16.88
N LEU A 313 4.03 0.49 -15.57
CA LEU A 313 3.65 -0.55 -14.60
C LEU A 313 2.15 -0.73 -14.64
N THR A 314 1.69 -1.84 -15.23
CA THR A 314 0.25 -2.13 -15.36
C THR A 314 -0.28 -2.99 -14.21
N SER A 315 0.59 -3.72 -13.51
CA SER A 315 0.24 -4.49 -12.31
C SER A 315 0.06 -3.55 -11.11
N GLU A 316 -1.09 -3.62 -10.42
CA GLU A 316 -1.30 -2.84 -9.19
C GLU A 316 -0.33 -3.24 -8.08
N PHE A 317 0.05 -4.53 -8.00
CA PHE A 317 0.99 -5.01 -6.98
C PHE A 317 2.42 -4.53 -7.23
N GLU A 318 2.90 -4.56 -8.47
CA GLU A 318 4.24 -4.03 -8.80
C GLU A 318 4.31 -2.54 -8.47
N LEU A 319 3.29 -1.78 -8.85
CA LEU A 319 3.22 -0.36 -8.57
C LEU A 319 3.15 -0.05 -7.08
N TYR A 320 2.34 -0.82 -6.35
CA TYR A 320 2.23 -0.67 -4.91
C TYR A 320 3.54 -1.00 -4.19
N PHE A 321 4.22 -2.07 -4.61
CA PHE A 321 5.52 -2.46 -4.08
C PHE A 321 6.58 -1.39 -4.36
N HIS A 322 6.58 -0.83 -5.56
CA HIS A 322 7.46 0.27 -5.91
C HIS A 322 7.20 1.52 -5.04
N ALA A 323 5.94 1.84 -4.77
CA ALA A 323 5.62 2.93 -3.84
C ALA A 323 6.10 2.65 -2.40
N LEU A 324 6.04 1.39 -1.94
CA LEU A 324 6.61 1.00 -0.64
C LEU A 324 8.14 1.14 -0.63
N GLU A 325 8.82 0.76 -1.71
CA GLU A 325 10.27 0.99 -1.85
C GLU A 325 10.59 2.46 -1.69
N ASP A 326 9.90 3.34 -2.40
CA ASP A 326 10.22 4.76 -2.38
C ASP A 326 9.88 5.40 -1.01
N ALA A 327 8.80 4.95 -0.37
CA ALA A 327 8.38 5.47 0.93
C ALA A 327 9.29 5.04 2.09
N PHE A 328 9.83 3.83 2.03
CA PHE A 328 10.57 3.22 3.14
C PHE A 328 12.06 2.93 2.81
N ASP A 329 12.48 3.14 1.56
CA ASP A 329 13.76 2.69 0.99
C ASP A 329 13.97 1.17 1.08
N LEU A 330 12.89 0.38 0.94
CA LEU A 330 12.96 -1.09 1.00
C LEU A 330 13.66 -1.66 -0.24
N GLN A 331 14.46 -2.70 -0.01
CA GLN A 331 15.24 -3.36 -1.05
C GLN A 331 15.40 -4.84 -0.73
N LEU A 332 15.52 -5.68 -1.76
CA LEU A 332 15.89 -7.09 -1.65
C LEU A 332 17.05 -7.42 -2.60
N PRO A 333 17.99 -8.29 -2.22
CA PRO A 333 19.11 -8.67 -3.09
C PRO A 333 18.63 -9.67 -4.16
N ARG A 334 18.01 -9.16 -5.24
CA ARG A 334 17.40 -9.95 -6.32
C ARG A 334 18.31 -11.06 -6.84
N GLN A 335 19.55 -10.72 -7.21
CA GLN A 335 20.49 -11.69 -7.76
C GLN A 335 20.79 -12.80 -6.75
N ASP A 336 21.02 -12.46 -5.48
CA ASP A 336 21.36 -13.45 -4.47
C ASP A 336 20.19 -14.40 -4.16
N ILE A 337 18.97 -13.89 -4.25
CA ILE A 337 17.75 -14.69 -4.09
C ILE A 337 17.60 -15.68 -5.26
N GLN A 338 17.75 -15.17 -6.49
CA GLN A 338 17.60 -15.98 -7.71
C GLN A 338 18.69 -17.05 -7.84
N GLU A 339 19.94 -16.70 -7.50
CA GLU A 339 21.09 -17.62 -7.54
C GLU A 339 21.17 -18.52 -6.28
N GLY A 340 20.38 -18.24 -5.25
CA GLY A 340 20.39 -18.97 -3.97
C GLY A 340 21.64 -18.71 -3.12
N THR A 341 22.37 -17.63 -3.36
CA THR A 341 23.53 -17.21 -2.55
C THR A 341 23.13 -16.44 -1.30
N VAL A 342 21.87 -16.01 -1.20
CA VAL A 342 21.29 -15.37 0.00
C VAL A 342 21.44 -16.28 1.22
N ARG A 343 21.70 -15.68 2.40
CA ARG A 343 21.80 -16.43 3.65
C ARG A 343 20.46 -17.06 3.97
N ALA A 344 20.51 -18.29 4.42
CA ALA A 344 19.33 -19.05 4.76
C ALA A 344 19.60 -20.00 5.93
N ALA A 345 18.55 -20.32 6.66
CA ALA A 345 18.59 -21.29 7.72
C ALA A 345 17.23 -22.01 7.81
N GLN A 346 17.27 -23.28 8.21
CA GLN A 346 16.10 -24.02 8.64
C GLN A 346 15.60 -23.49 9.97
N TRP A 347 14.30 -23.67 10.19
CA TRP A 347 13.73 -23.46 11.50
C TRP A 347 14.17 -24.54 12.48
N THR A 348 14.46 -24.13 13.71
CA THR A 348 14.68 -25.10 14.79
C THR A 348 13.34 -25.77 15.07
N ARG A 349 13.19 -27.04 14.68
CA ARG A 349 11.98 -27.82 15.02
C ARG A 349 11.85 -27.83 16.55
N ARG A 350 10.74 -27.29 17.07
CA ARG A 350 10.38 -27.53 18.47
C ARG A 350 10.09 -29.03 18.57
N ASN A 351 10.94 -29.77 19.27
CA ASN A 351 10.61 -31.13 19.68
C ASN A 351 9.28 -31.04 20.45
N SER A 352 8.23 -31.58 19.85
CA SER A 352 6.90 -31.70 20.45
C SER A 352 6.89 -32.69 21.61
#